data_AF-A0A0M0LFM5-F1
#
_entry.id   AF-A0A0M0LFM5-F1
#
_cell.length_a   1.000
_cell.length_b   1.000
_cell.length_c   1.000
_cell.angle_alpha   90.00
_cell.angle_beta   90.00
_cell.angle_gamma   90.00
#
_symmetry.space_group_name_H-M   'P 1'
#
loop_
_entity.id
_entity.type
_entity.pdbx_description
1 polymer ?
#
loop_
_entity_poly.entity_id
_entity_poly.type
_entity_poly.pdbx_seq_one_letter_code
_entity_poly.pdbx_strand_id
1 'polypeptide(L)'
;MTMEKLTQYIALFGGLLSAVLLFLQTLGIRVTWFTNETIDAFVNSLLAAVPFLLVVYGIYKNTYLLTKKASEQEKTLKSEGLK
;
A
#
# COMPACT_ATOMS: atom_id res chain seq x y z
N MET A 1 -13.64 -12.09 -0.89
CA MET A 1 -13.08 -11.93 -2.25
C MET A 1 -11.92 -12.89 -2.39
N THR A 2 -11.87 -13.73 -3.43
CA THR A 2 -10.73 -14.65 -3.65
C THR A 2 -9.59 -13.90 -4.34
N MET A 3 -8.33 -14.34 -4.11
CA MET A 3 -7.14 -13.73 -4.74
C MET A 3 -7.23 -13.73 -6.27
N GLU A 4 -7.80 -14.79 -6.84
CA GLU A 4 -8.03 -14.92 -8.28
C GLU A 4 -8.99 -13.85 -8.80
N LYS A 5 -10.14 -13.66 -8.16
CA LYS A 5 -11.11 -12.62 -8.54
C LYS A 5 -10.54 -11.21 -8.39
N LEU A 6 -9.76 -10.96 -7.34
CA LEU A 6 -9.07 -9.68 -7.17
C LEU A 6 -8.12 -9.40 -8.33
N THR A 7 -7.32 -10.39 -8.73
CA THR A 7 -6.38 -10.28 -9.86
C THR A 7 -7.11 -10.01 -11.17
N GLN A 8 -8.23 -10.71 -11.40
CA GLN A 8 -9.08 -10.49 -12.59
C GLN A 8 -9.63 -9.06 -12.61
N TYR A 9 -10.11 -8.53 -11.48
CA TYR A 9 -10.58 -7.15 -11.43
C TYR A 9 -9.46 -6.15 -11.69
N ILE A 10 -8.28 -6.33 -11.10
CA ILE A 10 -7.12 -5.47 -11.37
C ILE A 10 -6.77 -5.46 -12.87
N ALA A 11 -6.76 -6.63 -13.51
CA ALA A 11 -6.49 -6.74 -14.94
C ALA A 11 -7.56 -6.05 -15.80
N LEU A 12 -8.85 -6.25 -15.50
CA LEU A 12 -9.95 -5.60 -16.21
C LEU A 12 -9.89 -4.07 -16.10
N PHE A 13 -9.69 -3.56 -14.88
CA PHE A 13 -9.56 -2.11 -14.65
C PHE A 13 -8.31 -1.54 -15.33
N GLY A 14 -7.16 -2.22 -15.25
CA GLY A 14 -5.94 -1.81 -15.93
C GLY A 14 -6.10 -1.78 -17.45
N GLY A 15 -6.75 -2.79 -18.03
CA GLY A 15 -7.05 -2.86 -19.46
C GLY A 15 -7.98 -1.72 -19.92
N LEU A 16 -9.05 -1.45 -19.16
CA LEU A 16 -9.97 -0.35 -19.44
C LEU A 16 -9.25 1.00 -19.41
N LEU A 17 -8.46 1.28 -18.36
CA LEU A 17 -7.71 2.54 -18.23
C LEU A 17 -6.69 2.71 -19.36
N SER A 18 -6.04 1.61 -19.79
CA SER A 18 -5.13 1.63 -20.93
C SER A 18 -5.85 1.97 -22.24
N ALA A 19 -7.03 1.40 -22.47
CA ALA A 19 -7.84 1.72 -23.64
C ALA A 19 -8.31 3.19 -23.64
N VAL A 20 -8.70 3.72 -22.48
CA VAL A 20 -9.06 5.14 -22.31
C VAL A 20 -7.86 6.04 -22.62
N LEU A 21 -6.66 5.72 -22.11
CA LEU A 21 -5.45 6.48 -22.41
C LEU A 21 -5.15 6.51 -23.91
N LEU A 22 -5.23 5.35 -24.59
CA LEU A 22 -5.02 5.26 -26.04
C LEU A 22 -6.04 6.10 -26.81
N PHE A 23 -7.31 6.07 -26.41
CA PHE A 23 -8.34 6.91 -27.01
C PHE A 23 -8.06 8.41 -26.81
N LEU A 24 -7.63 8.83 -25.61
CA LEU A 24 -7.25 10.24 -25.39
C LEU A 24 -6.07 10.66 -26.28
N GLN A 25 -5.12 9.76 -26.53
CA GLN A 25 -4.01 10.01 -27.46
C GLN A 25 -4.48 10.19 -28.91
N THR A 26 -5.52 9.47 -29.36
CA THR A 26 -6.08 9.69 -30.71
C THR A 26 -6.78 11.04 -30.84
N LEU A 27 -7.28 11.60 -29.73
CA LEU A 27 -7.80 12.97 -29.65
C LEU A 27 -6.69 14.04 -29.56
N GLY A 28 -5.42 13.65 -29.55
CA GLY A 28 -4.28 14.54 -29.42
C GLY A 28 -3.89 14.89 -27.99
N ILE A 29 -4.58 14.34 -26.97
CA ILE A 29 -4.24 14.52 -25.56
C ILE A 29 -3.09 13.57 -25.23
N ARG A 30 -1.88 14.12 -25.15
CA ARG A 30 -0.65 13.34 -24.88
C ARG A 30 -0.18 13.57 -23.45
N VAL A 31 -0.05 12.47 -22.72
CA VAL A 31 0.49 12.45 -21.37
C VAL A 31 1.99 12.16 -21.45
N THR A 32 2.81 13.20 -21.58
CA THR A 32 4.26 13.08 -21.83
C THR A 32 5.04 12.46 -20.67
N TRP A 33 4.49 12.51 -19.46
CA TRP A 33 5.07 11.90 -18.27
C TRP A 33 4.63 10.45 -18.05
N PHE A 34 3.74 9.88 -18.86
CA PHE A 34 3.36 8.46 -18.76
C PHE A 34 4.32 7.63 -19.64
N THR A 35 5.54 7.43 -19.14
CA THR A 35 6.62 6.70 -19.81
C THR A 35 6.98 5.46 -19.00
N ASN A 36 7.73 4.53 -19.61
CA ASN A 36 8.22 3.36 -18.86
C ASN A 36 9.07 3.78 -17.66
N GLU A 37 9.91 4.80 -17.81
CA GLU A 37 10.78 5.32 -16.75
C GLU A 37 9.99 5.83 -15.53
N THR A 38 8.91 6.58 -15.75
CA THR A 38 8.09 7.09 -14.65
C THR A 38 7.24 6.02 -14.01
N ILE A 39 6.73 5.05 -14.80
CA ILE A 39 6.01 3.88 -14.29
C ILE A 39 6.95 3.06 -13.39
N ASP A 40 8.15 2.74 -13.87
CA ASP A 40 9.15 1.97 -13.13
C ASP A 40 9.57 2.69 -11.84
N ALA A 41 9.85 3.99 -11.92
CA ALA A 41 10.19 4.80 -10.75
C ALA A 41 9.05 4.81 -9.72
N PHE A 42 7.81 4.93 -10.16
CA PHE A 42 6.64 4.91 -9.29
C PHE A 42 6.46 3.54 -8.62
N VAL A 43 6.51 2.44 -9.38
CA VAL A 43 6.43 1.07 -8.84
C VAL A 43 7.54 0.83 -7.82
N ASN A 44 8.78 1.21 -8.14
CA ASN A 44 9.91 1.08 -7.22
C ASN A 44 9.73 1.90 -5.94
N SER A 45 9.18 3.11 -6.03
CA SER A 45 8.86 3.93 -4.85
C SER A 45 7.82 3.27 -3.95
N LEU A 46 6.79 2.64 -4.52
CA LEU A 46 5.77 1.89 -3.77
C LEU A 46 6.38 0.68 -3.07
N LEU A 47 7.22 -0.08 -3.77
CA LEU A 47 7.95 -1.22 -3.19
C LEU A 47 8.88 -0.78 -2.06
N ALA A 48 9.62 0.31 -2.24
CA ALA A 48 10.50 0.88 -1.23
C ALA A 48 9.72 1.43 -0.01
N ALA A 49 8.46 1.82 -0.18
CA ALA A 49 7.60 2.26 0.92
C ALA A 49 7.07 1.10 1.79
N VAL A 50 7.06 -0.15 1.28
CA VAL A 50 6.52 -1.31 2.03
C VAL A 50 7.23 -1.53 3.37
N PRO A 51 8.58 -1.60 3.45
CA PRO A 51 9.27 -1.76 4.73
C PRO A 51 8.94 -0.63 5.72
N PHE A 52 8.86 0.61 5.24
CA PHE A 52 8.50 1.76 6.07
C PHE A 52 7.10 1.61 6.66
N LEU A 53 6.10 1.23 5.83
CA LEU A 53 4.73 1.00 6.29
C LEU A 53 4.65 -0.14 7.31
N LEU A 54 5.43 -1.21 7.14
CA LEU A 54 5.50 -2.31 8.10
C LEU A 54 6.08 -1.86 9.44
N VAL A 55 7.13 -1.02 9.45
CA VAL A 55 7.70 -0.45 10.67
C VAL A 55 6.69 0.46 11.36
N VAL A 56 6.06 1.37 10.63
CA VAL A 56 5.02 2.27 11.18
C VAL A 56 3.86 1.46 11.77
N TYR A 57 3.41 0.42 11.08
CA TYR A 57 2.37 -0.48 11.57
C TYR A 57 2.80 -1.24 12.83
N GLY A 58 4.05 -1.71 12.88
CA GLY A 58 4.65 -2.36 14.04
C GLY A 58 4.69 -1.43 15.25
N ILE A 59 5.13 -0.19 15.07
CA ILE A 59 5.12 0.85 16.11
C ILE A 59 3.69 1.11 16.58
N TYR A 60 2.75 1.31 15.67
CA TYR A 60 1.34 1.55 16.00
C TYR A 60 0.78 0.44 16.89
N LYS A 61 1.05 -0.83 16.55
CA LYS A 61 0.57 -1.97 17.36
C LYS A 61 1.29 -2.14 18.70
N ASN A 62 2.59 -1.88 18.76
CA ASN A 62 3.40 -2.10 19.96
C ASN A 62 3.43 -0.92 20.92
N THR A 63 2.90 0.24 20.50
CA THR A 63 2.83 1.43 21.33
C THR A 63 1.60 1.38 22.23
N TYR A 64 1.83 1.31 23.54
CA TYR A 64 0.81 1.31 24.61
C TYR A 64 0.00 2.61 24.70
N LEU A 65 0.48 3.70 24.10
CA LEU A 65 -0.28 4.95 23.94
C LEU A 65 -1.38 4.85 22.87
N LEU A 66 -1.24 3.95 21.90
CA LEU A 66 -2.10 3.90 20.71
C LEU A 66 -3.06 2.72 20.71
N THR A 67 -2.70 1.60 21.37
CA THR A 67 -3.58 0.41 21.42
C THR A 67 -3.87 -0.04 22.85
N LYS A 68 -5.16 -0.29 23.14
CA LYS A 68 -5.61 -0.81 24.45
C LYS A 68 -4.92 -2.12 24.82
N LYS A 69 -4.70 -3.00 23.85
CA LYS A 69 -4.04 -4.30 24.05
C LYS A 69 -2.62 -4.16 24.57
N ALA A 70 -1.81 -3.25 23.99
CA ALA A 70 -0.45 -3.03 24.46
C ALA A 70 -0.41 -2.37 25.86
N SER A 71 -1.38 -1.50 26.17
CA SER A 71 -1.52 -0.91 27.51
C SER A 71 -1.89 -1.96 28.57
N GLU A 72 -2.83 -2.85 28.27
CA GLU A 72 -3.23 -3.95 29.15
C GLU A 72 -2.07 -4.93 29.36
N GLN A 73 -1.35 -5.29 28.30
CA GLN A 73 -0.16 -6.13 28.40
C GLN A 73 0.93 -5.51 29.29
N GLU A 74 1.17 -4.20 29.18
CA GLU A 74 2.14 -3.51 30.04
C GLU A 74 1.72 -3.54 31.51
N LYS A 75 0.43 -3.35 31.81
CA LYS A 75 -0.09 -3.43 33.19
C LYS A 75 0.10 -4.83 33.77
N THR A 76 -0.21 -5.88 33.00
CA THR A 76 0.00 -7.27 33.43
C THR A 76 1.47 -7.58 33.67
N LEU A 77 2.35 -7.21 32.72
CA LEU A 77 3.80 -7.44 32.86
C LEU A 77 4.38 -6.74 34.09
N LYS A 78 3.92 -5.52 34.41
CA LYS A 78 4.31 -4.81 35.64
C LYS A 78 3.79 -5.51 36.90
N SER A 79 2.55 -6.01 36.88
CA SER A 79 1.99 -6.73 38.04
C SER A 79 2.70 -8.07 38.31
N GLU A 80 3.27 -8.68 37.28
CA GLU A 80 4.01 -9.95 37.37
C GLU A 80 5.52 -9.75 37.62
N GLY A 81 6.00 -8.50 37.68
CA GLY A 81 7.42 -8.18 37.87
C GLY A 81 8.32 -8.54 36.67
N LEU A 82 7.72 -8.77 35.51
CA LEU A 82 8.41 -9.15 34.27
C LEU A 82 8.87 -7.94 33.44
N LYS A 83 8.50 -6.73 33.84
CA LYS A 83 8.87 -5.47 33.20
C LYS A 83 8.80 -4.29 34.16
#